data_AF-A0A3D2LB69-F1
#
_entry.id   AF-A0A3D2LB69-F1
#
_cell.length_a   1.000
_cell.length_b   1.000
_cell.length_c   1.000
_cell.angle_alpha   90.00
_cell.angle_beta   90.00
_cell.angle_gamma   90.00
#
_symmetry.space_group_name_H-M   'P 1'
#
loop_
_entity.id
_entity.type
_entity.pdbx_description
1 polymer ?
#
loop_
_entity_poly.entity_id
_entity_poly.type
_entity_poly.pdbx_seq_one_letter_code
_entity_poly.pdbx_strand_id
1 'polypeptide(L)'
;HYCSGTDDARDRTRKFLLTAGAIGILYKQRASISGAEMGCQGEVGVACSMAAGGLAAVWGAVPQQVSNAAEIGMEHNLGLTCDPVGGLVQIPCIERNAIGAVKAVNAAR
;
A
#
# COMPACT_ATOMS: atom_id res chain seq x y z
N HIS A 1 -0.86 15.85 -15.29
CA HIS A 1 0.41 15.67 -14.54
C HIS A 1 0.55 14.25 -14.00
N TYR A 2 -0.43 13.71 -13.26
CA TYR A 2 -0.49 12.29 -12.92
C TYR A 2 -1.69 11.67 -13.67
N CYS A 3 -1.50 10.53 -14.33
CA CYS A 3 -2.53 9.84 -15.15
C CYS A 3 -3.00 10.56 -16.44
N SER A 4 -2.29 11.58 -16.93
CA SER A 4 -2.58 12.26 -18.21
C SER A 4 -1.94 11.57 -19.43
N GLY A 5 -1.31 10.41 -19.25
CA GLY A 5 -0.76 9.62 -20.35
C GLY A 5 -1.86 9.04 -21.25
N THR A 6 -1.52 8.84 -22.52
CA THR A 6 -2.40 8.25 -23.56
C THR A 6 -2.53 6.74 -23.45
N ASP A 7 -1.83 6.11 -22.50
CA ASP A 7 -1.86 4.67 -22.27
C ASP A 7 -3.28 4.17 -21.99
N ASP A 8 -3.60 2.99 -22.51
CA ASP A 8 -4.89 2.35 -22.29
C ASP A 8 -5.17 2.18 -20.79
N ALA A 9 -6.41 2.51 -20.39
CA ALA A 9 -6.81 2.46 -19.00
C ALA A 9 -6.66 1.04 -18.42
N ARG A 10 -6.92 -0.01 -19.21
CA ARG A 10 -6.78 -1.39 -18.75
C ARG A 10 -5.33 -1.77 -18.48
N ASP A 11 -4.41 -1.33 -19.33
CA ASP A 11 -2.99 -1.60 -19.13
C ASP A 11 -2.43 -0.89 -17.90
N ARG A 12 -2.90 0.33 -17.60
CA ARG A 12 -2.57 1.01 -16.33
C ARG A 12 -3.14 0.28 -15.12
N THR A 13 -4.40 -0.18 -15.18
CA THR A 13 -5.00 -0.99 -14.12
C THR A 13 -4.24 -2.29 -13.90
N ARG A 14 -3.86 -2.99 -14.97
CA ARG A 14 -3.04 -4.21 -14.89
C ARG A 14 -1.70 -3.93 -14.25
N LYS A 15 -0.99 -2.87 -14.69
CA LYS A 15 0.31 -2.47 -14.11
C LYS A 15 0.16 -2.20 -12.62
N PHE A 16 -0.84 -1.42 -12.21
CA PHE A 16 -1.12 -1.14 -10.80
C PHE A 16 -1.33 -2.43 -10.00
N LEU A 17 -2.28 -3.27 -10.42
CA LEU A 17 -2.65 -4.48 -9.68
C LEU A 17 -1.52 -5.50 -9.62
N LEU A 18 -0.76 -5.69 -10.70
CA LEU A 18 0.36 -6.62 -10.74
C LEU A 18 1.53 -6.14 -9.89
N THR A 19 1.87 -4.85 -9.95
CA THR A 19 2.92 -4.28 -9.08
C THR A 19 2.51 -4.33 -7.62
N ALA A 20 1.29 -3.92 -7.29
CA ALA A 20 0.74 -4.01 -5.95
C ALA A 20 0.76 -5.46 -5.43
N GLY A 21 0.31 -6.42 -6.25
CA GLY A 21 0.34 -7.84 -5.92
C GLY A 21 1.75 -8.37 -5.66
N ALA A 22 2.73 -7.98 -6.48
CA ALA A 22 4.14 -8.34 -6.28
C ALA A 22 4.68 -7.83 -4.93
N ILE A 23 4.36 -6.59 -4.56
CA ILE A 23 4.73 -6.02 -3.25
C ILE A 23 4.04 -6.79 -2.11
N GLY A 24 2.75 -7.11 -2.25
CA GLY A 24 2.01 -7.90 -1.26
C GLY A 24 2.63 -9.29 -1.05
N ILE A 25 3.13 -9.92 -2.12
CA ILE A 25 3.85 -11.19 -2.05
C ILE A 25 5.13 -11.06 -1.22
N LEU A 26 5.89 -9.96 -1.34
CA LEU A 26 7.13 -9.76 -0.56
C LEU A 26 6.85 -9.79 0.95
N TYR A 27 5.77 -9.14 1.40
CA TYR A 27 5.36 -9.19 2.81
C TYR A 27 4.88 -10.57 3.20
N LYS A 28 4.03 -11.21 2.39
CA LYS A 28 3.46 -12.53 2.70
C LYS A 28 4.51 -13.65 2.74
N GLN A 29 5.57 -13.54 1.94
CA GLN A 29 6.65 -14.54 1.91
C GLN A 29 7.48 -14.56 3.20
N ARG A 30 7.54 -13.44 3.92
CA ARG A 30 8.39 -13.28 5.11
C ARG A 30 7.60 -13.08 6.40
N ALA A 31 6.29 -12.84 6.32
CA ALA A 31 5.43 -12.54 7.45
C ALA A 31 3.96 -12.85 7.13
N SER A 32 3.09 -12.72 8.13
CA SER A 32 1.65 -12.71 7.90
C SER A 32 1.14 -11.33 7.48
N ILE A 33 -0.01 -11.32 6.79
CA ILE A 33 -0.79 -10.11 6.45
C ILE A 33 -1.95 -9.94 7.47
N SER A 34 -2.16 -10.92 8.34
CA SER A 34 -3.23 -10.88 9.34
C SER A 34 -2.93 -9.83 10.40
N GLY A 35 -3.88 -8.91 10.63
CA GLY A 35 -3.79 -7.94 11.71
C GLY A 35 -3.77 -8.57 13.09
N ALA A 36 -4.36 -9.76 13.22
CA ALA A 36 -4.33 -10.53 14.46
C ALA A 36 -2.95 -11.12 14.78
N GLU A 37 -2.07 -11.28 13.79
CA GLU A 37 -0.75 -11.90 13.96
C GLU A 37 0.39 -10.88 13.92
N MET A 38 0.26 -9.84 13.09
CA MET A 38 1.33 -8.86 12.84
C MET A 38 0.90 -7.42 13.15
N GLY A 39 -0.28 -7.22 13.73
CA GLY A 39 -0.87 -5.89 13.89
C GLY A 39 -1.38 -5.31 12.57
N CYS A 40 -2.05 -4.17 12.64
CA CYS A 40 -2.64 -3.49 11.49
C CYS A 40 -1.58 -3.00 10.48
N GLN A 41 -0.28 -2.97 10.83
CA GLN A 41 0.81 -2.82 9.86
C GLN A 41 0.80 -3.93 8.79
N GLY A 42 0.38 -5.15 9.16
CA GLY A 42 0.24 -6.29 8.24
C GLY A 42 -0.95 -6.14 7.28
N GLU A 43 -1.92 -5.29 7.60
CA GLU A 43 -3.13 -5.07 6.81
C GLU A 43 -3.09 -3.72 6.09
N VAL A 44 -3.32 -2.64 6.85
CA VAL A 44 -3.36 -1.27 6.33
C VAL A 44 -1.96 -0.82 5.90
N GLY A 45 -0.92 -1.20 6.64
CA GLY A 45 0.47 -0.88 6.26
C GLY A 45 0.87 -1.55 4.94
N VAL A 46 0.56 -2.84 4.78
CA VAL A 46 0.78 -3.58 3.53
C VAL A 46 -0.05 -2.98 2.40
N ALA A 47 -1.33 -2.66 2.62
CA ALA A 47 -2.18 -2.02 1.61
C ALA A 47 -1.63 -0.66 1.17
N CYS A 48 -1.15 0.16 2.11
CA CYS A 48 -0.51 1.45 1.85
C CYS A 48 0.76 1.27 0.98
N SER A 49 1.63 0.34 1.34
CA SER A 49 2.85 0.00 0.59
C SER A 49 2.54 -0.50 -0.84
N MET A 50 1.59 -1.44 -0.96
CA MET A 50 1.13 -1.98 -2.24
C MET A 50 0.60 -0.87 -3.16
N ALA A 51 -0.22 0.03 -2.62
CA ALA A 51 -0.78 1.15 -3.38
C ALA A 51 0.30 2.18 -3.77
N ALA A 52 1.26 2.47 -2.90
CA ALA A 52 2.36 3.40 -3.17
C ALA A 52 3.22 2.91 -4.35
N GLY A 53 3.69 1.67 -4.29
CA GLY A 53 4.50 1.11 -5.37
C GLY A 53 3.70 0.90 -6.67
N GLY A 54 2.44 0.46 -6.57
CA GLY A 54 1.55 0.37 -7.74
C GLY A 54 1.35 1.72 -8.43
N LEU A 55 1.16 2.79 -7.67
CA LEU A 55 0.98 4.13 -8.21
C LEU A 55 2.28 4.69 -8.81
N ALA A 56 3.42 4.50 -8.13
CA ALA A 56 4.74 4.86 -8.67
C ALA A 56 5.00 4.18 -10.03
N ALA A 57 4.65 2.89 -10.17
CA ALA A 57 4.78 2.18 -11.43
C ALA A 57 3.87 2.74 -12.53
N VAL A 58 2.62 3.10 -12.19
CA VAL A 58 1.70 3.78 -13.13
C VAL A 58 2.22 5.16 -13.54
N TRP A 59 2.96 5.84 -12.66
CA TRP A 59 3.61 7.12 -12.95
C TRP A 59 4.95 7.00 -13.68
N GLY A 60 5.35 5.79 -14.07
CA GLY A 60 6.55 5.56 -14.89
C GLY A 60 7.85 5.48 -14.11
N ALA A 61 7.78 5.27 -12.79
CA ALA A 61 8.95 5.09 -11.95
C ALA A 61 9.73 3.81 -12.33
N VAL A 62 11.05 3.84 -12.16
CA VAL A 62 11.90 2.65 -12.35
C VAL A 62 11.73 1.68 -11.17
N PRO A 63 12.10 0.38 -11.29
CA PRO A 63 11.90 -0.59 -10.22
C PRO A 63 12.45 -0.17 -8.86
N GLN A 64 13.60 0.51 -8.82
CA GLN A 64 14.19 1.01 -7.58
C GLN A 64 13.30 2.07 -6.89
N GLN A 65 12.68 2.96 -7.66
CA GLN A 65 11.76 3.98 -7.15
C GLN A 65 10.43 3.38 -6.72
N VAL A 66 9.93 2.35 -7.42
CA VAL A 66 8.75 1.58 -7.01
C VAL A 66 8.99 0.94 -5.64
N SER A 67 10.16 0.31 -5.45
CA SER A 67 10.55 -0.26 -4.16
C SER A 67 10.68 0.81 -3.08
N ASN A 68 11.23 1.99 -3.39
CA ASN A 68 11.34 3.10 -2.45
C ASN A 68 9.95 3.61 -2.01
N ALA A 69 9.02 3.80 -2.95
CA ALA A 69 7.65 4.21 -2.63
C ALA A 69 6.93 3.17 -1.76
N ALA A 70 7.10 1.88 -2.07
CA ALA A 70 6.56 0.79 -1.27
C ALA A 70 7.17 0.76 0.15
N GLU A 71 8.47 1.00 0.26
CA GLU A 71 9.20 1.05 1.53
C GLU A 71 8.69 2.19 2.42
N ILE A 72 8.66 3.43 1.93
CA ILE A 72 8.12 4.60 2.65
C ILE A 72 6.65 4.36 3.06
N GLY A 73 5.86 3.74 2.16
CA GLY A 73 4.48 3.37 2.43
C GLY A 73 4.33 2.41 3.63
N MET A 74 5.28 1.50 3.83
CA MET A 74 5.32 0.59 4.99
C MET A 74 5.93 1.26 6.22
N GLU A 75 7.02 2.00 6.06
CA GLU A 75 7.75 2.68 7.14
C GLU A 75 6.79 3.49 8.03
N HIS A 76 5.91 4.28 7.41
CA HIS A 76 4.91 5.10 8.10
C HIS A 76 3.74 4.32 8.72
N ASN A 77 3.82 3.00 8.76
CA ASN A 77 2.85 2.12 9.42
C ASN A 77 3.54 1.10 10.36
N LEU A 78 4.86 1.11 10.51
CA LEU A 78 5.58 0.18 11.40
C LEU A 78 5.16 0.37 12.86
N GLY A 79 4.91 -0.75 13.55
CA GLY A 79 4.45 -0.78 14.94
C GLY A 79 2.94 -0.59 15.11
N LEU A 80 2.18 -0.44 14.01
CA LEU A 80 0.73 -0.25 14.10
C LEU A 80 0.04 -1.54 14.55
N THR A 81 -0.47 -1.54 15.79
CA THR A 81 -1.18 -2.68 16.39
C THR A 81 -2.62 -2.80 15.88
N CYS A 82 -3.23 -3.97 16.06
CA CYS A 82 -4.65 -4.21 15.78
C CYS A 82 -5.41 -4.38 17.11
N ASP A 83 -5.92 -3.27 17.64
CA ASP A 83 -6.77 -3.25 18.85
C ASP A 83 -7.94 -2.27 18.63
N PRO A 84 -8.94 -2.66 17.82
CA PRO A 84 -10.05 -1.79 17.49
C PRO A 84 -11.09 -1.70 18.61
N VAL A 85 -11.79 -0.57 18.67
CA VAL A 85 -12.82 -0.30 19.68
C VAL A 85 -13.94 -1.34 19.58
N GLY A 86 -14.16 -2.07 20.67
CA GLY A 86 -15.18 -3.12 20.74
C GLY A 86 -14.92 -4.32 19.81
N GLY A 87 -13.70 -4.48 19.31
CA GLY A 87 -13.38 -5.52 18.32
C GLY A 87 -13.98 -5.26 16.92
N LEU A 88 -14.54 -4.07 16.67
CA LEU A 88 -15.26 -3.74 15.44
C LEU A 88 -14.35 -3.11 14.40
N VAL A 89 -14.58 -3.42 13.12
CA VAL A 89 -13.84 -2.82 11.99
C VAL A 89 -14.38 -1.42 11.65
N GLN A 90 -14.30 -0.50 12.63
CA GLN A 90 -14.79 0.87 12.52
C GLN A 90 -13.74 1.85 13.00
N ILE A 91 -13.48 1.88 14.31
CA ILE A 91 -12.49 2.76 14.93
C ILE A 91 -11.34 1.88 15.44
N PRO A 92 -10.08 2.14 15.07
CA PRO A 92 -9.56 3.19 14.16
C PRO A 92 -9.53 2.80 12.66
N CYS A 93 -10.13 1.68 12.27
CA CYS A 93 -9.95 1.09 10.92
C CYS A 93 -10.31 2.03 9.76
N ILE A 94 -11.38 2.83 9.90
CA ILE A 94 -11.85 3.74 8.84
C ILE A 94 -10.84 4.87 8.61
N GLU A 95 -10.40 5.55 9.68
CA GLU A 95 -9.46 6.66 9.57
C GLU A 95 -8.07 6.17 9.10
N ARG A 96 -7.66 4.98 9.53
CA ARG A 96 -6.42 4.33 9.06
C ARG A 96 -6.41 4.11 7.55
N ASN A 97 -7.53 3.72 6.94
CA ASN A 97 -7.61 3.60 5.48
C ASN A 97 -7.55 4.96 4.78
N ALA A 98 -8.23 5.97 5.31
CA ALA A 98 -8.20 7.32 4.74
C ALA A 98 -6.77 7.91 4.78
N ILE A 99 -6.08 7.82 5.92
CA ILE A 99 -4.70 8.26 6.08
C ILE A 99 -3.76 7.39 5.24
N GLY A 100 -3.97 6.08 5.20
CA GLY A 100 -3.18 5.14 4.40
C GLY A 100 -3.20 5.49 2.90
N ALA A 101 -4.37 5.84 2.36
CA ALA A 101 -4.49 6.28 0.96
C ALA A 101 -3.68 7.57 0.70
N VAL A 102 -3.74 8.55 1.62
CA VAL A 102 -2.97 9.79 1.50
C VAL A 102 -1.46 9.52 1.59
N LYS A 103 -1.04 8.68 2.53
CA LYS A 103 0.36 8.25 2.67
C LYS A 103 0.86 7.57 1.39
N ALA A 104 0.08 6.67 0.80
CA ALA A 104 0.45 5.97 -0.42
C ALA A 104 0.68 6.92 -1.60
N VAL A 105 -0.22 7.90 -1.79
CA VAL A 105 -0.07 8.92 -2.84
C VAL A 105 1.17 9.79 -2.59
N ASN A 106 1.42 10.19 -1.35
CA ASN A 106 2.59 11.00 -1.01
C ASN A 106 3.90 10.21 -1.12
N ALA A 107 3.91 8.92 -0.76
CA ALA A 107 5.08 8.05 -0.89
C ALA A 107 5.43 7.76 -2.36
N ALA A 108 4.45 7.80 -3.26
CA ALA A 108 4.65 7.62 -4.69
C ALA A 108 5.15 8.89 -5.42
N ARG A 109 5.06 10.07 -4.78
CA ARG A 109 5.45 11.37 -5.35
C ARG A 109 6.95 11.60 -5.20
#